data_AF-A0A2V1ZZ95-F1
#
_entry.id   AF-A0A2V1ZZ95-F1
#
_cell.length_a   1.000
_cell.length_b   1.000
_cell.length_c   1.000
_cell.angle_alpha   90.00
_cell.angle_beta   90.00
_cell.angle_gamma   90.00
#
_symmetry.space_group_name_H-M   'P 1'
#
loop_
_entity.id
_entity.type
_entity.pdbx_description
1 polymer ?
#
loop_
_entity_poly.entity_id
_entity_poly.type
_entity_poly.pdbx_seq_one_letter_code
_entity_poly.pdbx_strand_id
1 'polypeptide(L)'
;MTEIFLVFLALGFMATAAFVVVMNRLRRTKATYALYAVRDKLISLVANDSLSEDSAVFKHYYKRINMLLQYAPNIGIDQAYKSFLLLKNGNNTNFLEAFEKAREETENVLSSKELESEEISRVVQDYYSTHMEMVLSHSSATRFFYYALRHKILNMDALKKLPISLQKAMAMVNFSDDEIENIYERRNCMN
;
A
#
# COMPACT_ATOMS: atom_id res chain seq x y z
N MET A 1 -46.02 -7.62 -13.75
CA MET A 1 -45.02 -6.53 -13.84
C MET A 1 -43.99 -6.58 -12.72
N THR A 2 -44.37 -6.87 -11.47
CA THR A 2 -43.46 -6.98 -10.33
C THR A 2 -42.39 -8.07 -10.49
N GLU A 3 -42.75 -9.25 -10.99
CA GLU A 3 -41.80 -10.36 -11.21
C GLU A 3 -40.72 -10.02 -12.24
N ILE A 4 -41.12 -9.43 -13.37
CA ILE A 4 -40.20 -9.00 -14.43
C ILE A 4 -39.22 -7.95 -13.87
N PHE A 5 -39.71 -6.99 -13.09
CA PHE A 5 -38.87 -5.98 -12.43
C PHE A 5 -37.85 -6.61 -11.47
N LEU A 6 -38.26 -7.59 -10.66
CA LEU A 6 -37.36 -8.30 -9.74
C LEU A 6 -36.26 -9.07 -10.49
N VAL A 7 -36.58 -9.71 -11.61
CA VAL A 7 -35.60 -10.40 -12.46
C VAL A 7 -34.57 -9.41 -13.01
N PHE A 8 -35.00 -8.26 -13.52
CA PHE A 8 -34.07 -7.23 -14.00
C PHE A 8 -33.17 -6.68 -12.89
N LEU A 9 -33.72 -6.48 -11.69
CA LEU A 9 -32.96 -6.02 -10.53
C LEU A 9 -31.90 -7.06 -10.13
N ALA A 10 -32.27 -8.35 -10.10
CA ALA A 10 -31.34 -9.43 -9.81
C ALA A 10 -30.22 -9.55 -10.86
N LEU A 11 -30.56 -9.46 -12.16
CA LEU A 11 -29.58 -9.46 -13.24
C LEU A 11 -28.62 -8.27 -13.15
N GLY A 12 -29.14 -7.07 -12.88
CA GLY A 12 -28.33 -5.87 -12.69
C GLY A 12 -27.38 -5.99 -11.51
N PHE A 13 -27.85 -6.55 -10.39
CA PHE A 13 -27.01 -6.81 -9.22
C PHE A 13 -25.90 -7.83 -9.53
N MET A 14 -26.23 -8.94 -10.19
CA MET A 14 -25.24 -9.95 -10.57
C MET A 14 -24.18 -9.40 -11.53
N ALA A 15 -24.60 -8.64 -12.55
CA ALA A 15 -23.68 -8.00 -13.49
C ALA A 15 -22.75 -7.00 -12.78
N THR A 16 -23.29 -6.20 -11.85
CA THR A 16 -22.51 -5.25 -11.04
C THR A 16 -21.51 -5.98 -10.14
N ALA A 17 -21.95 -7.04 -9.46
CA ALA A 17 -21.08 -7.85 -8.60
C ALA A 17 -19.93 -8.49 -9.39
N ALA A 18 -20.22 -9.09 -10.55
CA ALA A 18 -19.22 -9.66 -11.44
C ALA A 18 -18.22 -8.59 -11.92
N PHE A 19 -18.73 -7.41 -12.33
CA PHE A 19 -17.88 -6.29 -12.74
C PHE A 19 -16.94 -5.84 -11.62
N VAL A 20 -17.45 -5.67 -10.38
CA VAL A 20 -16.63 -5.28 -9.23
C VAL A 20 -15.53 -6.31 -8.95
N VAL A 21 -15.84 -7.61 -9.03
CA VAL A 21 -14.86 -8.70 -8.84
C VAL A 21 -13.75 -8.63 -9.89
N VAL A 22 -14.11 -8.51 -11.17
CA VAL A 22 -13.14 -8.40 -12.28
C VAL A 22 -12.27 -7.16 -12.12
N MET A 23 -12.87 -6.01 -11.81
CA MET A 23 -12.14 -4.76 -11.63
C MET A 23 -11.16 -4.82 -10.46
N ASN A 24 -11.55 -5.43 -9.34
CA ASN A 24 -10.65 -5.61 -8.20
C ASN A 24 -9.50 -6.57 -8.54
N ARG A 25 -9.75 -7.63 -9.32
CA ARG A 25 -8.69 -8.54 -9.79
C ARG A 25 -7.70 -7.81 -10.70
N LEU A 26 -8.18 -7.03 -11.67
CA LEU A 26 -7.32 -6.24 -12.56
C LEU A 26 -6.46 -5.24 -11.79
N ARG A 27 -7.03 -4.56 -10.78
CA ARG A 27 -6.29 -3.64 -9.91
C ARG A 27 -5.19 -4.36 -9.11
N ARG A 28 -5.49 -5.53 -8.53
CA ARG A 28 -4.50 -6.35 -7.82
C ARG A 28 -3.35 -6.76 -8.73
N THR A 29 -3.66 -7.20 -9.94
CA THR A 29 -2.66 -7.57 -10.95
C THR A 29 -1.82 -6.36 -11.35
N LYS A 30 -2.43 -5.20 -11.60
CA LYS A 30 -1.72 -3.95 -11.90
C LYS A 30 -0.77 -3.56 -10.76
N ALA A 31 -1.24 -3.55 -9.51
CA ALA A 31 -0.42 -3.22 -8.34
C ALA A 31 0.74 -4.23 -8.15
N THR A 32 0.51 -5.51 -8.44
CA THR A 32 1.57 -6.53 -8.41
C THR A 32 2.66 -6.27 -9.46
N TYR A 33 2.28 -5.90 -10.69
CA TYR A 33 3.24 -5.53 -11.72
C TYR A 33 3.98 -4.23 -11.40
N ALA A 34 3.29 -3.23 -10.84
CA ALA A 34 3.93 -2.02 -10.33
C ALA A 34 4.99 -2.37 -9.27
N LEU A 35 4.72 -3.35 -8.41
CA LEU A 35 5.66 -3.79 -7.38
C LEU A 35 6.91 -4.47 -7.97
N TYR A 36 6.74 -5.28 -9.03
CA TYR A 36 7.89 -5.79 -9.79
C TYR A 36 8.71 -4.65 -10.39
N ALA A 37 8.06 -3.64 -10.97
CA ALA A 37 8.76 -2.48 -11.53
C ALA A 37 9.54 -1.69 -10.48
N VAL A 38 9.00 -1.52 -9.27
CA VAL A 38 9.71 -0.89 -8.14
C VAL A 38 10.95 -1.70 -7.75
N ARG A 39 10.84 -3.02 -7.66
CA ARG A 39 11.98 -3.90 -7.38
C ARG A 39 13.07 -3.72 -8.42
N ASP A 40 12.69 -3.75 -9.69
CA ASP A 40 13.64 -3.70 -10.79
C ASP A 40 14.32 -2.33 -10.87
N LYS A 41 13.59 -1.23 -10.57
CA LYS A 41 14.18 0.11 -10.38
C LYS A 41 15.19 0.16 -9.23
N LEU A 42 14.90 -0.44 -8.07
CA LEU A 42 15.86 -0.53 -6.96
C LEU A 42 17.12 -1.30 -7.35
N ILE A 43 16.97 -2.44 -8.04
CA ILE A 43 18.12 -3.22 -8.52
C ILE A 43 18.93 -2.40 -9.53
N SER A 44 18.27 -1.66 -10.43
CA SER A 44 18.93 -0.80 -11.40
C SER A 44 19.73 0.32 -10.72
N LEU A 45 19.20 0.94 -9.65
CA LEU A 45 19.92 1.96 -8.88
C LEU A 45 21.21 1.39 -8.27
N VAL A 46 21.17 0.16 -7.77
CA VAL A 46 22.36 -0.54 -7.25
C VAL A 46 23.33 -0.89 -8.37
N ALA A 47 22.85 -1.43 -9.48
CA ALA A 47 23.69 -1.80 -10.62
C ALA A 47 24.40 -0.59 -11.27
N ASN A 48 23.81 0.61 -11.14
CA ASN A 48 24.36 1.86 -11.64
C ASN A 48 25.19 2.62 -10.57
N ASP A 49 25.56 1.98 -9.46
CA ASP A 49 26.29 2.58 -8.33
C ASP A 49 25.61 3.85 -7.74
N SER A 50 24.33 4.05 -8.02
CA SER A 50 23.55 5.20 -7.55
C SER A 50 22.99 4.98 -6.15
N LEU A 51 22.89 3.72 -5.73
CA LEU A 51 22.48 3.28 -4.39
C LEU A 51 23.39 2.13 -3.96
N SER A 52 23.93 2.17 -2.75
CA SER A 52 24.73 1.04 -2.25
C SER A 52 23.84 -0.18 -1.95
N GLU A 53 24.26 -1.38 -2.33
CA GLU A 53 23.58 -2.63 -1.93
C GLU A 53 23.54 -2.77 -0.40
N ASP A 54 24.56 -2.24 0.28
CA ASP A 54 24.65 -2.28 1.72
C ASP A 54 23.77 -1.25 2.43
N SER A 55 23.11 -0.38 1.67
CA SER A 55 22.37 0.73 2.23
C SER A 55 21.12 0.33 3.00
N ALA A 56 20.76 1.18 3.97
CA ALA A 56 19.56 1.00 4.76
C ALA A 56 18.31 1.08 3.86
N VAL A 57 18.29 1.98 2.88
CA VAL A 57 17.19 2.15 1.93
C VAL A 57 17.01 0.88 1.10
N PHE A 58 18.08 0.40 0.45
CA PHE A 58 18.00 -0.80 -0.38
C PHE A 58 17.54 -2.01 0.44
N LYS A 59 18.23 -2.31 1.56
CA LYS A 59 17.92 -3.45 2.43
C LYS A 59 16.48 -3.41 2.94
N HIS A 60 15.99 -2.24 3.34
CA HIS A 60 14.64 -2.08 3.87
C HIS A 60 13.57 -2.35 2.81
N TYR A 61 13.61 -1.62 1.68
CA TYR A 61 12.57 -1.73 0.66
C TYR A 61 12.66 -3.02 -0.14
N TYR A 62 13.88 -3.47 -0.50
CA TYR A 62 14.08 -4.71 -1.23
C TYR A 62 13.53 -5.92 -0.47
N LYS A 63 13.75 -5.96 0.86
CA LYS A 63 13.19 -7.02 1.72
C LYS A 63 11.66 -6.98 1.73
N ARG A 64 11.04 -5.81 1.94
CA ARG A 64 9.57 -5.67 1.96
C ARG A 64 8.93 -6.07 0.63
N ILE A 65 9.52 -5.65 -0.48
CA ILE A 65 9.05 -5.98 -1.83
C ILE A 65 9.15 -7.49 -2.07
N ASN A 66 10.28 -8.12 -1.74
CA ASN A 66 10.42 -9.57 -1.93
C ASN A 66 9.49 -10.37 -1.01
N MET A 67 9.24 -9.91 0.22
CA MET A 67 8.23 -10.53 1.10
C MET A 67 6.82 -10.50 0.47
N LEU A 68 6.45 -9.40 -0.20
CA LEU A 68 5.18 -9.31 -0.92
C LEU A 68 5.15 -10.24 -2.15
N LEU A 69 6.20 -10.19 -2.96
CA LEU A 69 6.27 -10.91 -4.23
C LEU A 69 6.35 -12.44 -4.05
N GLN A 70 6.72 -12.94 -2.88
CA GLN A 70 6.58 -14.36 -2.53
C GLN A 70 5.15 -14.88 -2.65
N TYR A 71 4.16 -14.00 -2.53
CA TYR A 71 2.73 -14.34 -2.63
C TYR A 71 2.10 -13.93 -3.95
N ALA A 72 2.90 -13.39 -4.89
CA ALA A 72 2.41 -13.05 -6.22
C ALA A 72 1.97 -14.31 -7.00
N PRO A 73 0.96 -14.23 -7.87
CA PRO A 73 0.16 -13.03 -8.19
C PRO A 73 -1.00 -12.78 -7.20
N ASN A 74 -1.18 -13.65 -6.21
CA ASN A 74 -2.34 -13.67 -5.31
C ASN A 74 -2.01 -13.04 -3.95
N ILE A 75 -1.31 -11.90 -3.94
CA ILE A 75 -0.97 -11.18 -2.70
C ILE A 75 -2.27 -10.85 -1.99
N GLY A 76 -2.44 -11.35 -0.77
CA GLY A 76 -3.59 -11.07 0.10
C GLY A 76 -3.34 -9.85 0.99
N ILE A 77 -4.41 -9.27 1.53
CA ILE A 77 -4.29 -8.12 2.45
C ILE A 77 -3.43 -8.47 3.68
N ASP A 78 -3.54 -9.69 4.19
CA ASP A 78 -2.71 -10.21 5.29
C ASP A 78 -1.22 -10.22 4.97
N GLN A 79 -0.87 -10.49 3.71
CA GLN A 79 0.52 -10.47 3.28
C GLN A 79 1.02 -9.04 3.07
N ALA A 80 0.16 -8.15 2.60
CA ALA A 80 0.45 -6.71 2.56
C ALA A 80 0.68 -6.13 3.97
N TYR A 81 -0.11 -6.56 4.96
CA TYR A 81 0.13 -6.23 6.37
C TYR A 81 1.48 -6.76 6.85
N LYS A 82 1.74 -8.06 6.66
CA LYS A 82 2.94 -8.70 7.18
C LYS A 82 4.22 -8.14 6.55
N SER A 83 4.22 -7.83 5.27
CA SER A 83 5.39 -7.25 4.59
C SER A 83 5.71 -5.86 5.13
N PHE A 84 4.69 -5.01 5.28
CA PHE A 84 4.85 -3.66 5.82
C PHE A 84 5.36 -3.69 7.24
N LEU A 85 4.75 -4.53 8.09
CA LEU A 85 5.13 -4.67 9.49
C LEU A 85 6.42 -5.50 9.69
N LEU A 86 7.02 -6.01 8.61
CA LEU A 86 8.16 -6.94 8.63
C LEU A 86 7.94 -8.14 9.58
N LEU A 87 6.68 -8.56 9.76
CA LEU A 87 6.33 -9.64 10.66
C LEU A 87 6.74 -10.98 10.05
N LYS A 88 7.55 -11.73 10.78
CA LYS A 88 7.80 -13.15 10.49
C LYS A 88 6.57 -13.98 10.87
N ASN A 89 6.35 -15.09 10.17
CA ASN A 89 5.24 -16.01 10.43
C ASN A 89 5.23 -16.43 11.92
N GLY A 90 4.09 -16.27 12.59
CA GLY A 90 3.86 -16.76 13.96
C GLY A 90 3.89 -15.71 15.07
N ASN A 91 4.21 -14.45 14.79
CA ASN A 91 4.20 -13.40 15.80
C ASN A 91 2.77 -12.90 16.09
N ASN A 92 2.19 -13.32 17.22
CA ASN A 92 1.01 -12.70 17.84
C ASN A 92 1.37 -11.35 18.48
N THR A 93 1.91 -10.42 17.69
CA THR A 93 2.22 -9.07 18.17
C THR A 93 0.98 -8.19 18.07
N ASN A 94 0.76 -7.31 19.05
CA ASN A 94 -0.27 -6.29 18.95
C ASN A 94 -0.03 -5.46 17.68
N PHE A 95 -1.04 -5.34 16.82
CA PHE A 95 -0.91 -4.61 15.55
C PHE A 95 -0.41 -3.18 15.77
N LEU A 96 -0.91 -2.49 16.80
CA LEU A 96 -0.53 -1.10 17.07
C LEU A 96 0.96 -0.99 17.38
N GLU A 97 1.47 -1.87 18.23
CA GLU A 97 2.90 -1.91 18.59
C GLU A 97 3.77 -2.27 17.38
N ALA A 98 3.37 -3.27 16.59
CA ALA A 98 4.08 -3.64 15.37
C ALA A 98 4.07 -2.49 14.33
N PHE A 99 2.97 -1.75 14.25
CA PHE A 99 2.80 -0.63 13.34
C PHE A 99 3.67 0.56 13.73
N GLU A 100 3.67 0.94 15.01
CA GLU A 100 4.54 2.01 15.51
C GLU A 100 6.02 1.66 15.32
N LYS A 101 6.41 0.41 15.59
CA LYS A 101 7.78 -0.04 15.31
C LYS A 101 8.14 0.03 13.83
N ALA A 102 7.23 -0.42 12.95
CA ALA A 102 7.44 -0.35 11.51
C ALA A 102 7.54 1.09 11.00
N ARG A 103 6.81 2.02 11.63
CA ARG A 103 6.89 3.46 11.38
C ARG A 103 8.23 4.04 11.84
N GLU A 104 8.69 3.71 13.04
CA GLU A 104 10.00 4.14 13.55
C GLU A 104 11.15 3.63 12.66
N GLU A 105 11.12 2.35 12.28
CA GLU A 105 12.09 1.78 11.34
C GLU A 105 12.07 2.49 9.98
N THR A 106 10.89 2.90 9.52
CA THR A 106 10.71 3.65 8.28
C THR A 106 11.29 5.05 8.41
N GLU A 107 10.99 5.79 9.49
CA GLU A 107 11.49 7.15 9.71
C GLU A 107 13.03 7.20 9.74
N ASN A 108 13.65 6.18 10.35
CA ASN A 108 15.10 6.03 10.37
C ASN A 108 15.68 5.86 8.96
N VAL A 109 15.01 5.11 8.09
CA VAL A 109 15.41 4.95 6.68
C VAL A 109 15.14 6.24 5.89
N LEU A 110 14.01 6.90 6.15
CA LEU A 110 13.62 8.15 5.49
C LEU A 110 14.51 9.35 5.85
N SER A 111 15.21 9.27 6.97
CA SER A 111 16.19 10.26 7.41
C SER A 111 17.60 10.02 6.83
N SER A 112 17.77 9.02 5.96
CA SER A 112 19.06 8.74 5.32
C SER A 112 19.38 9.76 4.23
N LYS A 113 20.66 10.12 4.10
CA LYS A 113 21.17 11.04 3.05
C LYS A 113 20.89 10.55 1.62
N GLU A 114 20.71 9.25 1.44
CA GLU A 114 20.44 8.66 0.13
C GLU A 114 19.13 9.14 -0.47
N LEU A 115 18.16 9.53 0.36
CA LEU A 115 16.88 10.06 -0.10
C LEU A 115 16.94 11.53 -0.52
N GLU A 116 18.08 12.21 -0.32
CA GLU A 116 18.32 13.51 -0.95
C GLU A 116 18.41 13.37 -2.49
N SER A 117 18.76 12.17 -2.99
CA SER A 117 18.72 11.86 -4.42
C SER A 117 17.27 11.77 -4.91
N GLU A 118 16.95 12.58 -5.93
CA GLU A 118 15.62 12.58 -6.54
C GLU A 118 15.23 11.22 -7.13
N GLU A 119 16.18 10.49 -7.71
CA GLU A 119 15.90 9.19 -8.32
C GLU A 119 15.49 8.16 -7.26
N ILE A 120 16.24 8.09 -6.16
CA ILE A 120 15.97 7.18 -5.04
C ILE A 120 14.62 7.55 -4.39
N SER A 121 14.39 8.83 -4.12
CA SER A 121 13.14 9.32 -3.55
C SER A 121 11.92 8.97 -4.39
N ARG A 122 12.00 9.10 -5.73
CA ARG A 122 10.92 8.70 -6.64
C ARG A 122 10.64 7.20 -6.58
N VAL A 123 11.67 6.35 -6.52
CA VAL A 123 11.47 4.90 -6.40
C VAL A 123 10.80 4.52 -5.07
N VAL A 124 11.15 5.22 -3.98
CA VAL A 124 10.49 5.02 -2.67
C VAL A 124 9.04 5.53 -2.67
N GLN A 125 8.74 6.65 -3.33
CA GLN A 125 7.36 7.11 -3.54
C GLN A 125 6.54 6.11 -4.37
N ASP A 126 7.14 5.54 -5.42
CA ASP A 126 6.50 4.50 -6.24
C ASP A 126 6.21 3.25 -5.39
N TYR A 127 7.10 2.89 -4.46
CA TYR A 127 6.88 1.81 -3.50
C TYR A 127 5.64 2.07 -2.64
N TYR A 128 5.54 3.22 -1.97
CA TYR A 128 4.39 3.55 -1.11
C TYR A 128 3.10 3.66 -1.91
N SER A 129 3.15 4.26 -3.10
CA SER A 129 1.99 4.35 -3.99
C SER A 129 1.49 2.96 -4.38
N THR A 130 2.41 2.07 -4.73
CA THR A 130 2.09 0.68 -5.08
C THR A 130 1.54 -0.10 -3.89
N HIS A 131 2.13 0.06 -2.70
CA HIS A 131 1.67 -0.60 -1.48
C HIS A 131 0.24 -0.14 -1.12
N MET A 132 0.00 1.17 -1.16
CA MET A 132 -1.32 1.77 -0.96
C MET A 132 -2.34 1.21 -1.97
N GLU A 133 -2.02 1.23 -3.27
CA GLU A 133 -2.89 0.65 -4.31
C GLU A 133 -3.18 -0.82 -4.06
N MET A 134 -2.19 -1.58 -3.58
CA MET A 134 -2.34 -2.99 -3.26
C MET A 134 -3.36 -3.18 -2.13
N VAL A 135 -3.25 -2.45 -1.02
CA VAL A 135 -4.23 -2.50 0.08
C VAL A 135 -5.62 -2.07 -0.39
N LEU A 136 -5.73 -0.98 -1.16
CA LEU A 136 -7.00 -0.46 -1.69
C LEU A 136 -7.64 -1.37 -2.76
N SER A 137 -6.87 -2.25 -3.39
CA SER A 137 -7.38 -3.20 -4.39
C SER A 137 -8.11 -4.39 -3.77
N HIS A 138 -7.91 -4.65 -2.47
CA HIS A 138 -8.54 -5.76 -1.75
C HIS A 138 -9.98 -5.52 -1.32
N SER A 139 -10.38 -4.26 -1.17
CA SER A 139 -11.70 -3.93 -0.63
C SER A 139 -12.22 -2.61 -1.21
N SER A 140 -13.38 -2.70 -1.87
CA SER A 140 -14.12 -1.51 -2.30
C SER A 140 -14.52 -0.62 -1.11
N ALA A 141 -14.73 -1.22 0.08
CA ALA A 141 -15.02 -0.47 1.29
C ALA A 141 -13.79 0.36 1.73
N THR A 142 -12.60 -0.25 1.82
CA THR A 142 -11.36 0.48 2.15
C THR A 142 -11.14 1.65 1.21
N ARG A 143 -11.38 1.44 -0.08
CA ARG A 143 -11.32 2.50 -1.09
C ARG A 143 -12.33 3.61 -0.88
N PHE A 144 -13.59 3.27 -0.60
CA PHE A 144 -14.61 4.24 -0.30
C PHE A 144 -14.23 5.09 0.91
N PHE A 145 -13.83 4.46 2.02
CA PHE A 145 -13.45 5.18 3.25
C PHE A 145 -12.21 6.05 3.03
N TYR A 146 -11.21 5.57 2.30
CA TYR A 146 -10.04 6.36 1.94
C TYR A 146 -10.41 7.65 1.19
N TYR A 147 -11.16 7.54 0.10
CA TYR A 147 -11.57 8.73 -0.65
C TYR A 147 -12.51 9.62 0.16
N ALA A 148 -13.40 9.05 0.96
CA ALA A 148 -14.30 9.81 1.82
C ALA A 148 -13.53 10.62 2.88
N LEU A 149 -12.44 10.09 3.45
CA LEU A 149 -11.57 10.85 4.34
C LEU A 149 -10.75 11.90 3.60
N ARG A 150 -10.13 11.53 2.47
CA ARG A 150 -9.28 12.43 1.68
C ARG A 150 -10.06 13.66 1.19
N HIS A 151 -11.32 13.47 0.82
CA HIS A 151 -12.23 14.56 0.44
C HIS A 151 -13.00 15.19 1.61
N LYS A 152 -12.62 14.90 2.87
CA LYS A 152 -13.23 15.45 4.09
C LYS A 152 -14.75 15.22 4.19
N ILE A 153 -15.25 14.17 3.54
CA ILE A 153 -16.65 13.71 3.66
C ILE A 153 -16.85 13.01 5.02
N LEU A 154 -15.82 12.31 5.50
CA LEU A 154 -15.77 11.66 6.81
C LEU A 154 -14.62 12.23 7.65
N ASN A 155 -14.80 12.20 8.97
CA ASN A 155 -13.77 12.57 9.94
C ASN A 155 -13.05 11.31 10.47
N MET A 156 -11.82 11.48 10.97
CA MET A 156 -11.02 10.40 11.54
C MET A 156 -11.70 9.66 12.70
N ASP A 157 -12.56 10.33 13.47
CA ASP A 157 -13.32 9.67 14.54
C ASP A 157 -14.34 8.65 14.01
N ALA A 158 -14.78 8.78 12.76
CA ALA A 158 -15.65 7.78 12.13
C ALA A 158 -14.90 6.45 11.91
N LEU A 159 -13.57 6.49 11.70
CA LEU A 159 -12.77 5.28 11.53
C LEU A 159 -12.76 4.40 12.78
N LYS A 160 -12.80 4.99 13.97
CA LYS A 160 -12.77 4.24 15.25
C LYS A 160 -13.97 3.31 15.43
N LYS A 161 -15.06 3.57 14.70
CA LYS A 161 -16.29 2.75 14.72
C LYS A 161 -16.29 1.63 13.67
N LEU A 162 -15.31 1.60 12.78
CA LEU A 162 -15.23 0.59 11.73
C LEU A 162 -14.69 -0.74 12.26
N PRO A 163 -14.91 -1.85 11.53
CA PRO A 163 -14.27 -3.13 11.87
C PRO A 163 -12.75 -3.00 11.96
N ILE A 164 -12.13 -3.71 12.90
CA ILE A 164 -10.68 -3.65 13.16
C ILE A 164 -9.86 -3.87 11.87
N SER A 165 -10.27 -4.80 11.01
CA SER A 165 -9.59 -5.07 9.73
C SER A 165 -9.54 -3.85 8.82
N LEU A 166 -10.61 -3.04 8.82
CA LEU A 166 -10.70 -1.82 8.03
C LEU A 166 -9.91 -0.68 8.67
N GLN A 167 -9.91 -0.58 10.00
CA GLN A 167 -9.05 0.37 10.72
C GLN A 167 -7.56 0.12 10.40
N LYS A 168 -7.13 -1.15 10.42
CA LYS A 168 -5.76 -1.54 10.05
C LYS A 168 -5.44 -1.16 8.60
N ALA A 169 -6.36 -1.44 7.67
CA ALA A 169 -6.18 -1.09 6.26
C ALA A 169 -6.00 0.43 6.08
N MET A 170 -6.86 1.20 6.75
CA MET A 170 -6.84 2.66 6.69
C MET A 170 -5.58 3.25 7.31
N ALA A 171 -5.09 2.69 8.42
CA ALA A 171 -3.83 3.12 9.02
C ALA A 171 -2.65 2.99 8.05
N MET A 172 -2.55 1.86 7.34
CA MET A 172 -1.49 1.67 6.34
C MET A 172 -1.62 2.57 5.12
N VAL A 173 -2.84 2.72 4.62
CA VAL A 173 -3.13 3.55 3.45
C VAL A 173 -2.78 5.00 3.76
N ASN A 174 -3.25 5.52 4.90
CA ASN A 174 -2.96 6.88 5.33
C ASN A 174 -1.45 7.06 5.55
N PHE A 175 -0.78 6.12 6.22
CA PHE A 175 0.67 6.19 6.37
C PHE A 175 1.39 6.24 5.02
N SER A 176 0.99 5.41 4.06
CA SER A 176 1.62 5.40 2.74
C SER A 176 1.38 6.72 1.98
N ASP A 177 0.18 7.31 2.09
CA ASP A 177 -0.14 8.63 1.50
C ASP A 177 0.68 9.74 2.17
N ASP A 178 0.75 9.74 3.51
CA ASP A 178 1.54 10.67 4.31
C ASP A 178 3.03 10.59 3.93
N GLU A 179 3.59 9.38 3.74
CA GLU A 179 4.99 9.24 3.34
C GLU A 179 5.26 9.72 1.91
N ILE A 180 4.30 9.54 0.98
CA ILE A 180 4.43 10.11 -0.37
C ILE A 180 4.50 11.63 -0.30
N GLU A 181 3.61 12.26 0.47
CA GLU A 181 3.58 13.72 0.68
C GLU A 181 4.85 14.22 1.38
N ASN A 182 5.28 13.55 2.46
CA ASN A 182 6.50 13.89 3.21
C ASN A 182 7.76 13.86 2.33
N ILE A 183 7.94 12.80 1.53
CA ILE A 183 9.11 12.69 0.63
C ILE A 183 9.07 13.81 -0.42
N TYR A 184 7.87 14.13 -0.94
CA TYR A 184 7.70 15.23 -1.90
C TYR A 184 8.05 16.59 -1.29
N GLU A 185 7.59 16.87 -0.07
CA GLU A 185 7.88 18.10 0.66
C GLU A 185 9.37 18.24 0.99
N ARG A 186 10.02 17.18 1.50
CA ARG A 186 11.46 17.17 1.80
C ARG A 186 12.29 17.56 0.59
N ARG A 187 11.94 17.04 -0.60
CA ARG A 187 12.61 17.38 -1.86
C ARG A 187 12.45 18.86 -2.23
N ASN A 188 11.26 19.42 -2.06
CA ASN A 188 11.01 20.81 -2.45
C ASN A 188 11.64 21.82 -1.50
N CYS A 189 11.92 21.45 -0.24
CA CYS A 189 12.63 22.31 0.72
C CYS A 189 14.14 22.38 0.50
N MET A 190 14.72 21.49 -0.32
CA MET A 190 16.16 21.43 -0.60
C MET A 190 16.59 22.16 -1.88
N ASN A 191 15.62 22.62 -2.69
CA ASN A 191 15.85 23.40 -3.92
C ASN A 191 15.62 24.89 -3.66
#